data_AF-V4U7Q5-F1
#
_entry.id   AF-V4U7Q5-F1
#
_cell.length_a   1.000
_cell.length_b   1.000
_cell.length_c   1.000
_cell.angle_alpha   90.00
_cell.angle_beta   90.00
_cell.angle_gamma   90.00
#
_symmetry.space_group_name_H-M   'P 1'
#
loop_
_entity.id
_entity.type
_entity.pdbx_description
1 polymer ?
#
loop_
_entity_poly.entity_id
_entity_poly.type
_entity_poly.pdbx_seq_one_letter_code
_entity_poly.pdbx_strand_id
1 'polypeptide(L)'
;MFLRVIGRPLMAKVKQTTGITGLDVVPNAREVLINLYNKTLKEIQAVPPDEGYRKAVESFTRQRLKVCQEEEDWEQIEKRLGCGQVEELIEEAQDELTLIGKMIEWDPWGVPDDYECEVIENDAPVPKHVPLHRPGPLPEEFHKTLEAVTKKDPTAVTSSESQSRLKE
;
A
#
# COMPACT_ATOMS: atom_id res chain seq x y z
N MET A 1 36.67 39.66 24.21
CA MET A 1 35.26 39.41 23.84
C MET A 1 35.23 38.72 22.49
N PHE A 2 35.07 37.40 22.44
CA PHE A 2 34.64 36.70 21.22
C PHE A 2 33.72 35.58 21.65
N LEU A 3 32.44 35.73 21.31
CA LEU A 3 31.36 34.83 21.69
C LEU A 3 31.62 33.44 21.09
N ARG A 4 31.64 32.42 21.96
CA ARG A 4 31.42 31.03 21.52
C ARG A 4 30.00 30.93 21.02
N VAL A 5 29.85 30.72 19.70
CA VAL A 5 28.59 30.28 19.11
C VAL A 5 28.35 28.85 19.62
N ILE A 6 27.60 28.74 20.71
CA ILE A 6 27.04 27.46 21.15
C ILE A 6 25.87 27.21 20.20
N GLY A 7 26.18 26.64 19.03
CA GLY A 7 25.17 26.07 18.16
C GLY A 7 24.54 24.90 18.90
N ARG A 8 23.30 25.09 19.36
CA ARG A 8 22.43 24.00 19.82
C ARG A 8 22.41 22.95 18.69
N PRO A 9 22.85 21.71 18.90
CA PRO A 9 22.58 20.69 17.91
C PRO A 9 21.06 20.55 17.89
N LEU A 10 20.42 20.86 16.77
CA LEU A 10 19.06 20.42 16.52
C LEU A 10 19.14 18.90 16.52
N MET A 11 18.74 18.26 17.62
CA MET A 11 18.66 16.81 17.71
C MET A 11 17.52 16.35 16.81
N ALA A 12 17.78 16.26 15.51
CA ALA A 12 16.94 15.52 14.60
C ALA A 12 17.02 14.04 15.02
N LYS A 13 15.87 13.39 15.16
CA LYS A 13 15.78 11.97 15.50
C LYS A 13 16.22 11.15 14.28
N VAL A 14 17.46 10.67 14.30
CA VAL A 14 18.09 9.93 13.20
C VAL A 14 17.97 8.43 13.46
N LYS A 15 17.40 7.70 12.51
CA LYS A 15 17.33 6.23 12.51
C LYS A 15 18.75 5.66 12.44
N GLN A 16 19.10 4.71 13.32
CA GLN A 16 20.46 4.18 13.44
C GLN A 16 20.72 2.98 12.53
N THR A 17 19.73 2.09 12.42
CA THR A 17 19.76 0.89 11.57
C THR A 17 18.32 0.49 11.22
N THR A 18 18.13 -0.14 10.08
CA THR A 18 16.88 -0.78 9.65
C THR A 18 16.69 -2.16 10.30
N GLY A 19 17.77 -2.77 10.81
CA GLY A 19 17.74 -4.17 11.30
C GLY A 19 17.71 -5.22 10.19
N ILE A 20 17.71 -4.81 8.92
CA ILE A 20 17.76 -5.68 7.74
C ILE A 20 19.15 -5.57 7.11
N THR A 21 19.80 -6.70 6.86
CA THR A 21 21.14 -6.69 6.25
C THR A 21 21.04 -6.31 4.77
N GLY A 22 21.84 -5.33 4.34
CA GLY A 22 21.84 -4.85 2.94
C GLY A 22 20.85 -3.72 2.66
N LEU A 23 20.03 -3.32 3.64
CA LEU A 23 19.14 -2.17 3.52
C LEU A 23 19.63 -1.02 4.40
N ASP A 24 20.38 -0.09 3.79
CA ASP A 24 20.97 1.05 4.48
C ASP A 24 19.94 2.13 4.83
N VAL A 25 20.15 2.80 5.96
CA VAL A 25 19.27 3.90 6.40
C VAL A 25 19.41 5.10 5.47
N VAL A 26 18.28 5.67 5.06
CA VAL A 26 18.22 6.86 4.21
C VAL A 26 17.79 8.09 5.02
N PRO A 27 18.70 9.04 5.34
CA PRO A 27 18.37 10.18 6.21
C PRO A 27 17.29 11.12 5.65
N ASN A 28 17.20 11.23 4.33
CA ASN A 28 16.23 12.07 3.61
C ASN A 28 15.13 11.23 2.93
N ALA A 29 14.71 10.13 3.56
CA ALA A 29 13.77 9.16 2.99
C ALA A 29 12.48 9.80 2.46
N ARG A 30 11.89 10.74 3.20
CA ARG A 30 10.66 11.44 2.80
C ARG A 30 10.78 12.14 1.44
N GLU A 31 11.84 12.90 1.24
CA GLU A 31 12.05 13.64 -0.02
C GLU A 31 12.29 12.67 -1.18
N VAL A 32 13.06 11.60 -0.93
CA VAL A 32 13.30 10.55 -1.91
C VAL A 32 12.00 9.87 -2.32
N LEU A 33 11.15 9.49 -1.35
CA LEU A 33 9.84 8.89 -1.60
C LEU A 33 8.92 9.81 -2.40
N ILE A 34 8.81 11.08 -2.03
CA ILE A 34 8.00 12.06 -2.78
C ILE A 34 8.49 12.16 -4.23
N ASN A 35 9.80 12.22 -4.44
CA ASN A 35 10.37 12.29 -5.78
C ASN A 35 10.11 11.01 -6.58
N LEU A 36 10.25 9.83 -5.97
CA LEU A 36 9.98 8.55 -6.61
C LEU A 36 8.50 8.43 -6.98
N TYR A 37 7.57 8.68 -6.06
CA TYR A 37 6.14 8.61 -6.34
C TYR A 37 5.69 9.60 -7.41
N ASN A 38 6.23 10.81 -7.43
CA ASN A 38 5.95 11.77 -8.51
C ASN A 38 6.47 11.28 -9.87
N LYS A 39 7.63 10.62 -9.91
CA LYS A 39 8.12 9.95 -11.13
C LYS A 39 7.18 8.80 -11.53
N THR A 40 6.79 7.95 -10.59
CA THR A 40 5.87 6.82 -10.84
C THR A 40 4.55 7.30 -11.43
N LEU A 41 3.94 8.35 -10.85
CA LEU A 41 2.70 8.94 -11.36
C LEU A 41 2.84 9.58 -12.74
N LYS A 42 4.05 9.99 -13.13
CA LYS A 42 4.34 10.53 -14.46
C LYS A 42 4.52 9.42 -15.49
N GLU A 43 5.33 8.41 -15.18
CA GLU A 43 5.63 7.30 -16.10
C GLU A 43 4.39 6.41 -16.33
N ILE A 44 3.55 6.19 -15.31
CA ILE A 44 2.34 5.36 -15.44
C ILE A 44 1.31 5.95 -16.43
N GLN A 45 1.42 7.23 -16.80
CA GLN A 45 0.52 7.85 -17.78
C GLN A 45 0.63 7.22 -19.17
N ALA A 46 1.75 6.55 -19.49
CA ALA A 46 1.95 5.84 -20.74
C ALA A 46 1.08 4.56 -20.86
N VAL A 47 0.68 3.96 -19.73
CA VAL A 47 -0.16 2.76 -19.69
C VAL A 47 -1.63 3.12 -19.97
N PRO A 48 -2.42 2.31 -20.69
CA PRO A 48 -3.83 2.60 -20.93
C PRO A 48 -4.66 2.75 -19.64
N PRO A 49 -5.61 3.71 -19.56
CA PRO A 49 -6.33 4.04 -18.32
C PRO A 49 -7.31 2.97 -17.83
N ASP A 50 -7.73 2.06 -18.70
CA ASP A 50 -8.70 1.03 -18.32
C ASP A 50 -8.06 -0.20 -17.66
N GLU A 51 -6.73 -0.33 -17.80
CA GLU A 51 -5.99 -1.46 -17.26
C GLU A 51 -5.99 -1.47 -15.72
N GLY A 52 -6.23 -2.65 -15.16
CA GLY A 52 -6.27 -2.85 -13.71
C GLY A 52 -4.95 -2.47 -13.03
N TYR A 53 -3.83 -2.74 -13.71
CA TYR A 53 -2.49 -2.36 -13.26
C TYR A 53 -2.37 -0.84 -13.04
N ARG A 54 -2.75 -0.03 -14.03
CA ARG A 54 -2.69 1.44 -13.91
C ARG A 54 -3.57 1.96 -12.78
N LYS A 55 -4.80 1.44 -12.66
CA LYS A 55 -5.73 1.81 -11.57
C LYS A 55 -5.14 1.49 -10.19
N ALA A 56 -4.50 0.33 -10.04
CA ALA A 56 -3.86 -0.07 -8.79
C ALA A 56 -2.67 0.83 -8.45
N VAL A 57 -1.73 1.02 -9.39
CA VAL A 57 -0.53 1.84 -9.21
C VAL A 57 -0.89 3.27 -8.87
N GLU A 58 -1.83 3.89 -9.58
CA GLU A 58 -2.28 5.24 -9.26
C GLU A 58 -2.92 5.32 -7.86
N SER A 59 -3.73 4.34 -7.48
CA SER A 59 -4.42 4.32 -6.18
C SER A 59 -3.44 4.30 -5.01
N PHE A 60 -2.57 3.28 -4.94
CA PHE A 60 -1.65 3.17 -3.80
C PHE A 60 -0.57 4.25 -3.84
N THR A 61 -0.08 4.65 -5.02
CA THR A 61 0.95 5.69 -5.12
C THR A 61 0.43 7.04 -4.65
N ARG A 62 -0.83 7.40 -5.00
CA ARG A 62 -1.45 8.64 -4.51
C ARG A 62 -1.66 8.61 -2.99
N GLN A 63 -2.10 7.47 -2.44
CA GLN A 63 -2.26 7.31 -1.00
C GLN A 63 -0.91 7.47 -0.27
N ARG A 64 0.13 6.77 -0.73
CA ARG A 64 1.48 6.83 -0.15
C ARG A 64 2.08 8.24 -0.26
N LEU A 65 1.94 8.88 -1.41
CA LEU A 65 2.38 10.26 -1.64
C LEU A 65 1.69 11.25 -0.70
N LYS A 66 0.36 11.13 -0.53
CA LYS A 66 -0.41 11.99 0.38
C LYS A 66 0.11 11.88 1.81
N VAL A 67 0.35 10.66 2.31
CA VAL A 67 0.90 10.45 3.65
C VAL A 67 2.30 11.07 3.78
N CYS A 68 3.17 10.89 2.78
CA CYS A 68 4.52 11.48 2.81
C CYS A 68 4.53 13.02 2.75
N GLN A 69 3.49 13.63 2.17
CA GLN A 69 3.31 15.09 2.14
C GLN A 69 2.80 15.63 3.48
N GLU A 70 1.85 14.93 4.10
CA GLU A 70 1.22 15.33 5.37
C GLU A 70 2.13 15.15 6.58
N GLU A 71 2.90 14.06 6.63
CA GLU A 71 3.78 13.73 7.76
C GLU A 71 5.23 14.12 7.45
N GLU A 72 5.92 14.70 8.44
CA GLU A 72 7.34 15.09 8.33
C GLU A 72 8.29 14.05 8.94
N ASP A 73 7.84 13.32 9.97
CA ASP A 73 8.63 12.31 10.67
C ASP A 73 8.45 10.92 10.03
N TRP A 74 9.58 10.21 9.86
CA TRP A 74 9.59 8.88 9.23
C TRP A 74 8.80 7.86 10.05
N GLU A 75 8.85 7.93 11.39
CA GLU A 75 8.12 7.02 12.27
C GLU A 75 6.60 7.16 12.12
N GLN A 76 6.13 8.40 11.90
CA GLN A 76 4.70 8.66 11.69
C GLN A 76 4.26 8.21 10.30
N ILE A 77 5.12 8.33 9.29
CA ILE A 77 4.90 7.77 7.96
C ILE A 77 4.76 6.23 8.05
N GLU A 78 5.70 5.55 8.70
CA GLU A 78 5.68 4.08 8.88
C GLU A 78 4.40 3.64 9.60
N LYS A 79 4.04 4.32 10.70
CA LYS A 79 2.85 4.00 11.49
C LYS A 79 1.55 4.20 10.72
N ARG A 80 1.45 5.28 9.96
CA ARG A 80 0.23 5.63 9.22
C ARG A 80 0.05 4.80 7.97
N LEU A 81 1.14 4.44 7.31
CA LEU A 81 1.11 3.63 6.10
C LEU A 81 1.02 2.13 6.40
N GLY A 82 1.59 1.68 7.51
CA GLY A 82 1.50 0.30 7.99
C GLY A 82 2.09 -0.73 7.04
N CYS A 83 3.10 -0.33 6.25
CA CYS A 83 3.65 -1.12 5.13
C CYS A 83 5.18 -1.27 5.26
N GLY A 84 5.65 -1.68 6.45
CA GLY A 84 7.07 -1.82 6.73
C GLY A 84 7.79 -0.49 6.99
N GLN A 85 9.10 -0.49 6.78
CA GLN A 85 9.98 0.66 6.99
C GLN A 85 10.03 1.59 5.78
N VAL A 86 10.40 2.87 5.99
CA VAL A 86 10.53 3.84 4.87
C VAL A 86 11.57 3.43 3.84
N GLU A 87 12.62 2.72 4.23
CA GLU A 87 13.64 2.21 3.33
C GLU A 87 13.11 1.09 2.42
N GLU A 88 12.28 0.19 2.94
CA GLU A 88 11.60 -0.85 2.15
C GLU A 88 10.64 -0.20 1.13
N LEU A 89 9.93 0.85 1.54
CA LEU A 89 9.07 1.62 0.62
C LEU A 89 9.84 2.31 -0.50
N ILE A 90 11.09 2.71 -0.26
CA ILE A 90 11.96 3.28 -1.29
C ILE A 90 12.34 2.21 -2.31
N GLU A 91 12.71 1.01 -1.86
CA GLU A 91 13.02 -0.13 -2.72
C GLU A 91 11.78 -0.52 -3.55
N GLU A 92 10.61 -0.68 -2.92
CA GLU A 92 9.35 -0.94 -3.62
C GLU A 92 9.04 0.11 -4.69
N ALA A 93 9.24 1.40 -4.39
CA ALA A 93 8.98 2.46 -5.35
C ALA A 93 9.97 2.47 -6.54
N GLN A 94 11.22 2.04 -6.32
CA GLN A 94 12.22 1.88 -7.39
C GLN A 94 11.93 0.65 -8.26
N ASP A 95 11.53 -0.44 -7.63
CA ASP A 95 11.11 -1.66 -8.32
C ASP A 95 9.87 -1.40 -9.16
N GLU A 96 8.90 -0.66 -8.64
CA GLU A 96 7.71 -0.25 -9.39
C GLU A 96 8.07 0.61 -10.61
N LEU A 97 8.99 1.56 -10.47
CA LEU A 97 9.48 2.35 -11.62
C LEU A 97 10.16 1.46 -12.68
N THR A 98 10.93 0.48 -12.25
CA THR A 98 11.59 -0.48 -13.14
C THR A 98 10.56 -1.37 -13.82
N LEU A 99 9.53 -1.80 -13.10
CA LEU A 99 8.42 -2.59 -13.61
C LEU A 99 7.63 -1.79 -14.65
N ILE A 100 7.27 -0.53 -14.38
CA ILE A 100 6.57 0.34 -15.34
C ILE A 100 7.36 0.42 -16.65
N GLY A 101 8.68 0.60 -16.60
CA GLY A 101 9.53 0.61 -17.80
C GLY A 101 9.41 -0.68 -18.62
N LYS A 102 9.41 -1.84 -17.96
CA LYS A 102 9.23 -3.15 -18.63
C LYS A 102 7.81 -3.34 -19.17
N MET A 103 6.80 -2.90 -18.43
CA MET A 103 5.39 -3.01 -18.83
C MET A 103 5.08 -2.16 -20.06
N ILE A 104 5.72 -0.99 -20.18
CA ILE A 104 5.63 -0.14 -21.37
C ILE A 104 6.33 -0.80 -22.57
N GLU A 105 7.48 -1.44 -22.35
CA GLU A 105 8.21 -2.13 -23.42
C GLU A 105 7.47 -3.37 -23.94
N TRP A 106 6.90 -4.17 -23.04
CA TRP A 106 6.26 -5.44 -23.38
C TRP A 106 4.79 -5.29 -23.79
N ASP A 107 4.15 -4.18 -23.40
CA ASP A 107 2.79 -3.81 -23.77
C ASP A 107 1.76 -4.96 -23.58
N PRO A 108 1.67 -5.61 -22.41
CA PRO A 108 0.85 -6.80 -22.22
C PRO A 108 -0.65 -6.49 -22.04
N TRP A 109 -1.11 -5.34 -22.52
CA TRP A 109 -2.47 -4.85 -22.31
C TRP A 109 -3.46 -5.43 -23.31
N GLY A 110 -4.73 -5.41 -22.94
CA GLY A 110 -5.80 -5.98 -23.76
C GLY A 110 -5.92 -7.49 -23.63
N VAL A 111 -7.11 -7.98 -23.97
CA VAL A 111 -7.46 -9.40 -23.92
C VAL A 111 -7.91 -9.82 -25.32
N PRO A 112 -7.26 -10.81 -25.95
CA PRO A 112 -7.69 -11.35 -27.24
C PRO A 112 -9.11 -11.93 -27.20
N ASP A 113 -9.83 -11.88 -28.32
CA ASP A 113 -11.20 -12.41 -28.40
C ASP A 113 -11.29 -13.93 -28.17
N ASP A 114 -10.21 -14.66 -28.46
CA ASP A 114 -10.05 -16.10 -28.29
C ASP A 114 -9.39 -16.48 -26.95
N TYR A 115 -9.24 -15.53 -26.02
CA TYR A 115 -8.64 -15.79 -24.73
C TYR A 115 -9.55 -16.64 -23.83
N GLU A 116 -9.09 -17.83 -23.48
CA GLU A 116 -9.74 -18.73 -22.54
C GLU A 116 -8.95 -18.76 -21.22
N CYS A 117 -9.61 -18.39 -20.12
CA CYS A 117 -9.04 -18.44 -18.77
C CYS A 117 -9.81 -19.45 -17.93
N GLU A 118 -9.25 -20.65 -17.75
CA GLU A 118 -9.83 -21.67 -16.90
C GLU A 118 -9.53 -21.39 -15.42
N VAL A 119 -10.56 -20.98 -14.68
CA VAL A 119 -10.47 -20.82 -13.22
C VAL A 119 -10.71 -22.18 -12.57
N ILE A 120 -9.65 -22.83 -12.08
CA ILE A 120 -9.72 -24.13 -11.41
C ILE A 120 -9.73 -23.90 -9.90
N GLU A 121 -10.88 -24.14 -9.27
CA GLU A 121 -11.06 -24.04 -7.82
C GLU A 121 -11.10 -25.44 -7.19
N ASN A 122 -10.33 -25.65 -6.13
CA ASN A 122 -10.33 -26.89 -5.35
C ASN A 122 -10.54 -26.58 -3.88
N ASP A 123 -11.79 -26.76 -3.42
CA ASP A 123 -12.22 -26.44 -2.06
C ASP A 123 -11.88 -27.54 -1.04
N ALA A 124 -11.00 -28.48 -1.38
CA ALA A 124 -10.55 -29.49 -0.44
C ALA A 124 -9.91 -28.82 0.80
N PRO A 125 -10.40 -29.13 2.03
CA PRO A 125 -9.92 -28.44 3.22
C PRO A 125 -8.45 -28.80 3.50
N VAL A 126 -7.61 -27.78 3.67
CA VAL A 126 -6.20 -27.96 4.05
C VAL A 126 -6.09 -28.34 5.53
N PRO A 127 -5.44 -29.45 5.89
CA PRO A 127 -5.27 -29.84 7.29
C PRO A 127 -4.48 -28.80 8.11
N LYS A 128 -4.85 -28.60 9.38
CA LYS A 128 -4.28 -27.54 10.25
C LYS A 128 -2.76 -27.59 10.46
N HIS A 129 -2.17 -28.77 10.35
CA HIS A 129 -0.73 -28.99 10.57
C HIS A 129 0.10 -28.71 9.31
N VAL A 130 -0.55 -28.57 8.16
CA VAL A 130 0.11 -28.20 6.90
C VAL A 130 0.45 -26.72 6.95
N PRO A 131 1.68 -26.32 6.59
CA PRO A 131 2.05 -24.92 6.50
C PRO A 131 1.09 -24.16 5.57
N LEU A 132 0.42 -23.16 6.13
CA LEU A 132 -0.48 -22.26 5.43
C LEU A 132 -0.11 -20.84 5.83
N HIS A 133 0.03 -19.93 4.86
CA HIS A 133 0.24 -18.52 5.15
C HIS A 133 -0.96 -17.97 5.91
N ARG A 134 -0.71 -17.60 7.17
CA ARG A 134 -1.71 -16.92 8.00
C ARG A 134 -1.42 -15.42 7.95
N PRO A 135 -2.45 -14.57 7.87
CA PRO A 135 -2.25 -13.14 7.97
C PRO A 135 -1.58 -12.82 9.31
N GLY A 136 -0.70 -11.82 9.30
CA GLY A 136 -0.17 -11.24 10.54
C GLY A 136 -1.28 -10.62 11.40
N PRO A 137 -0.99 -10.27 12.66
CA PRO A 137 -1.94 -9.57 13.50
C PRO A 137 -2.33 -8.24 12.85
N LEU A 138 -3.64 -7.99 12.72
CA LEU A 138 -4.16 -6.73 12.21
C LEU A 138 -3.83 -5.58 13.18
N PRO A 139 -3.70 -4.33 12.68
CA PRO A 139 -3.48 -3.15 13.54
C PRO A 139 -4.60 -3.02 14.59
N GLU A 140 -4.25 -2.68 15.84
CA GLU A 140 -5.23 -2.56 16.93
C GLU A 140 -6.34 -1.54 16.64
N GLU A 141 -6.04 -0.49 15.87
CA GLU A 141 -7.00 0.51 15.42
C GLU A 141 -8.15 -0.13 14.62
N PHE A 142 -7.86 -1.18 13.85
CA PHE A 142 -8.89 -1.91 13.12
C PHE A 142 -9.89 -2.55 14.08
N HIS A 143 -9.41 -3.24 15.14
CA HIS A 143 -10.30 -3.85 16.15
C HIS A 143 -11.13 -2.79 16.88
N LYS A 144 -10.53 -1.64 17.23
CA LYS A 144 -11.25 -0.53 17.86
C LYS A 144 -12.35 0.02 16.96
N THR A 145 -12.07 0.21 15.67
CA THR A 145 -13.09 0.67 14.70
C THR A 145 -14.18 -0.37 14.48
N LEU A 146 -13.83 -1.65 14.39
CA LEU A 146 -14.80 -2.75 14.28
C LEU A 146 -15.72 -2.76 15.49
N GLU A 147 -15.16 -2.76 16.69
CA GLU A 147 -15.95 -2.69 17.92
C GLU A 147 -16.82 -1.43 17.99
N ALA A 148 -16.32 -0.27 17.53
CA ALA A 148 -17.08 0.96 17.50
C ALA A 148 -18.26 0.89 16.52
N VAL A 149 -18.07 0.28 15.35
CA VAL A 149 -19.14 0.05 14.35
C VAL A 149 -20.15 -0.99 14.89
N THR A 150 -19.67 -2.11 15.42
CA THR A 150 -20.54 -3.17 15.99
C THR A 150 -21.32 -2.69 17.21
N LYS A 151 -20.77 -1.78 18.03
CA LYS A 151 -21.50 -1.16 19.16
C LYS A 151 -22.50 -0.08 18.73
N LYS A 152 -22.42 0.43 17.49
CA LYS A 152 -23.26 1.55 17.02
C LYS A 152 -24.61 1.11 16.43
N ASP A 153 -24.83 -0.18 16.16
CA ASP A 153 -26.10 -0.69 15.61
C ASP A 153 -26.59 -1.98 16.28
N PRO A 154 -27.78 -1.95 16.93
CA PRO A 154 -28.65 -3.11 17.05
C PRO A 154 -29.97 -2.97 16.27
N THR A 155 -30.11 -2.07 15.29
CA THR A 155 -31.37 -1.92 14.53
C THR A 155 -31.21 -1.50 13.08
N ALA A 156 -31.82 -2.30 12.19
CA ALA A 156 -32.24 -2.01 10.81
C ALA A 156 -31.31 -2.43 9.65
N VAL A 157 -31.23 -3.74 9.37
CA VAL A 157 -31.47 -4.23 8.01
C VAL A 157 -32.40 -5.44 8.11
N THR A 158 -33.70 -5.16 8.13
CA THR A 158 -34.72 -6.19 7.94
C THR A 158 -34.70 -6.61 6.47
N SER A 159 -34.49 -7.89 6.25
CA SER A 159 -34.82 -8.60 5.02
C SER A 159 -36.17 -8.18 4.44
N SER A 160 -36.16 -7.46 3.32
CA SER A 160 -37.33 -7.25 2.47
C SER A 160 -36.92 -7.30 1.01
N GLU A 161 -37.08 -8.48 0.38
CA GLU A 161 -37.60 -8.67 -0.98
C GLU A 161 -37.30 -10.11 -1.43
N SER A 162 -38.31 -10.98 -1.37
CA SER A 162 -38.50 -12.15 -2.25
C SER A 162 -39.83 -12.84 -1.97
N GLN A 163 -40.95 -12.12 -2.08
CA GLN A 163 -42.26 -12.74 -2.35
C GLN A 163 -43.12 -11.79 -3.19
N SER A 164 -43.16 -12.03 -4.51
CA SER A 164 -44.36 -12.01 -5.37
C SER A 164 -44.03 -11.64 -6.84
N ARG A 165 -43.90 -12.65 -7.70
CA ARG A 165 -44.35 -12.58 -9.10
C ARG A 165 -44.44 -13.97 -9.72
N LEU A 166 -45.58 -14.63 -9.47
CA LEU A 166 -46.11 -15.71 -10.30
C LEU A 166 -47.63 -15.49 -10.36
N LYS A 167 -48.06 -14.76 -11.38
CA LYS A 167 -49.41 -14.71 -11.96
C LYS A 167 -49.28 -13.97 -13.30
N GLU A 168 -49.04 -14.73 -14.35
CA GLU A 168 -49.90 -14.87 -15.54
C GLU A 168 -49.42 -16.07 -16.36
#